data_AF-A0A9D9IM24-F1
#
_entry.id   AF-A0A9D9IM24-F1
#
_cell.length_a   1.000
_cell.length_b   1.000
_cell.length_c   1.000
_cell.angle_alpha   90.00
_cell.angle_beta   90.00
_cell.angle_gamma   90.00
#
_symmetry.space_group_name_H-M   'P 1'
#
loop_
_entity.id
_entity.type
_entity.pdbx_description
1 polymer ?
#
loop_
_entity_poly.entity_id
_entity_poly.type
_entity_poly.pdbx_seq_one_letter_code
_entity_poly.pdbx_strand_id
1 'polypeptide(L)'
;MRKRKDLDGFVNDQLSCWPLACSNFRALKGVQVKRLSVGGLDVEVQYNPARIVSSAAKTDEASLKARKCFLCRDNRSAEQNHIRFEGRKGKKYDILVNPYPIFPDHLVIALSKHQPQSIWRRYVDILDLAKAYPDHIFFYNGPKCGASAPDHHHFQGAGRGRMPLENDVDGLLDAIKGMDFSSADSDGRETGCPLSYVASVQDADLFHYRKFVNGIFVLRSATPKSAAKLFYRLLDCAPVAEGDSEPGFNLFTYYKSGEYRSIVIFRTSHRSHHYFSEGPDHLMMSPGCADMAGVLITPMEEDFDKLGDALLSEMLAEVTVTKETEDMIIRRLTRTQPLVEVGIMSAREIEFEIFSDGAGVRKARYRDGKVEYDGMLYDELYFGAVTLSTMFAEPTFGLCGVTIGKEFHWERRENQKFAGALRIIVENDLLTAVNVVGLEDYLLSVISSEMKSSASLEFLKAHAVISRSWVMSRMTARQAGTLSGSHEAGVEIKSCDVKPDEVIRWYDHT
;
A
#
# COMPACT_ATOMS: atom_id res chain seq x y z
N MET A 1 11.02 -33.94 2.56
CA MET A 1 10.08 -32.99 3.21
C MET A 1 9.67 -33.57 4.55
N ARG A 2 10.05 -32.95 5.68
CA ARG A 2 9.42 -33.29 6.99
C ARG A 2 7.92 -32.99 6.85
N LYS A 3 7.04 -33.94 7.21
CA LYS A 3 5.60 -33.68 7.36
C LYS A 3 5.46 -32.42 8.23
N ARG A 4 4.84 -31.36 7.69
CA ARG A 4 4.50 -30.18 8.51
C ARG A 4 3.57 -30.67 9.62
N LYS A 5 3.79 -30.19 10.85
CA LYS A 5 2.91 -30.53 11.96
C LYS A 5 1.54 -29.91 11.68
N ASP A 6 0.52 -30.72 11.90
CA ASP A 6 -0.86 -30.27 11.90
C ASP A 6 -1.07 -29.24 13.02
N LEU A 7 -1.72 -28.11 12.69
CA LEU A 7 -1.96 -27.03 13.64
C LEU A 7 -3.07 -27.42 14.62
N ASP A 8 -4.09 -28.15 14.17
CA ASP A 8 -5.20 -28.58 15.02
C ASP A 8 -4.72 -29.56 16.09
N GLY A 9 -3.92 -30.56 15.69
CA GLY A 9 -3.22 -31.44 16.62
C GLY A 9 -2.36 -30.68 17.63
N PHE A 10 -1.61 -29.66 17.18
CA PHE A 10 -0.80 -28.84 18.08
C PHE A 10 -1.63 -28.03 19.09
N VAL A 11 -2.75 -27.44 18.66
CA VAL A 11 -3.67 -26.74 19.57
C VAL A 11 -4.19 -27.71 20.62
N ASN A 12 -4.67 -28.88 20.22
CA ASN A 12 -5.17 -29.91 21.14
C ASN A 12 -4.09 -30.37 22.14
N ASP A 13 -2.88 -30.64 21.67
CA ASP A 13 -1.74 -31.00 22.53
C ASP A 13 -1.47 -29.90 23.57
N GLN A 14 -1.47 -28.63 23.14
CA GLN A 14 -1.27 -27.49 24.03
C GLN A 14 -2.38 -27.34 25.07
N LEU A 15 -3.65 -27.50 24.68
CA LEU A 15 -4.77 -27.44 25.62
C LEU A 15 -4.75 -28.61 26.61
N SER A 16 -4.12 -29.73 26.28
CA SER A 16 -3.98 -30.87 27.20
C SER A 16 -2.97 -30.61 28.33
N CYS A 17 -1.94 -29.78 28.07
CA CYS A 17 -0.84 -29.55 29.00
C CYS A 17 -0.79 -28.15 29.60
N TRP A 18 -1.65 -27.22 29.17
CA TRP A 18 -1.64 -25.83 29.62
C TRP A 18 -3.00 -25.43 30.23
N PRO A 19 -3.17 -25.52 31.57
CA PRO A 19 -4.46 -25.32 32.24
C PRO A 19 -5.13 -23.96 31.97
N LEU A 20 -4.34 -22.88 31.96
CA LEU A 20 -4.83 -21.52 31.68
C LEU A 20 -5.45 -21.40 30.28
N ALA A 21 -4.74 -21.89 29.26
CA ALA A 21 -5.28 -21.89 27.91
C ALA A 21 -6.52 -22.80 27.84
N CYS A 22 -6.47 -24.00 28.42
CA CYS A 22 -7.61 -24.91 28.44
C CYS A 22 -8.87 -24.28 29.05
N SER A 23 -8.76 -23.58 30.19
CA SER A 23 -9.92 -22.93 30.82
C SER A 23 -10.51 -21.83 29.94
N ASN A 24 -9.66 -21.01 29.31
CA ASN A 24 -10.12 -19.91 28.46
C ASN A 24 -10.74 -20.40 27.14
N PHE A 25 -10.21 -21.46 26.54
CA PHE A 25 -10.85 -22.10 25.37
C PHE A 25 -12.17 -22.79 25.72
N ARG A 26 -12.33 -23.31 26.95
CA ARG A 26 -13.63 -23.82 27.43
C ARG A 26 -14.63 -22.68 27.64
N ALA A 27 -14.21 -21.58 28.27
CA ALA A 27 -15.04 -20.39 28.44
C ALA A 27 -15.50 -19.82 27.10
N LEU A 28 -14.64 -19.83 26.08
CA LEU A 28 -14.96 -19.39 24.72
C LEU A 28 -16.18 -20.12 24.13
N LYS A 29 -16.39 -21.41 24.46
CA LYS A 29 -17.54 -22.18 23.93
C LYS A 29 -18.89 -21.71 24.50
N GLY A 30 -18.89 -21.01 25.63
CA GLY A 30 -20.08 -20.53 26.32
C GLY A 30 -20.36 -19.04 26.13
N VAL A 31 -19.62 -18.36 25.25
CA VAL A 31 -19.81 -16.92 24.98
C VAL A 31 -21.15 -16.64 24.30
N GLN A 32 -21.76 -15.52 24.67
CA GLN A 32 -22.97 -15.05 24.00
C GLN A 32 -22.60 -14.30 22.73
N VAL A 33 -23.40 -14.49 21.68
CA VAL A 33 -23.18 -13.84 20.38
C VAL A 33 -24.50 -13.24 19.90
N LYS A 34 -24.45 -12.02 19.38
CA LYS A 34 -25.54 -11.41 18.60
C LYS A 34 -25.05 -10.96 17.24
N ARG A 35 -25.97 -10.77 16.31
CA ARG A 35 -25.68 -10.31 14.95
C ARG A 35 -26.18 -8.90 14.75
N LEU A 36 -25.37 -8.09 14.06
CA LEU A 36 -25.65 -6.72 13.67
C LEU A 36 -25.33 -6.56 12.18
N SER A 37 -25.87 -5.53 11.54
CA SER A 37 -25.57 -5.22 10.13
C SER A 37 -24.93 -3.83 10.03
N VAL A 38 -23.67 -3.79 9.59
CA VAL A 38 -22.88 -2.55 9.50
C VAL A 38 -22.40 -2.37 8.07
N GLY A 39 -22.77 -1.25 7.44
CA GLY A 39 -22.34 -0.95 6.06
C GLY A 39 -22.66 -2.05 5.06
N GLY A 40 -23.72 -2.83 5.28
CA GLY A 40 -24.11 -3.98 4.45
C GLY A 40 -23.38 -5.30 4.75
N LEU A 41 -22.44 -5.34 5.70
CA LEU A 41 -21.83 -6.58 6.19
C LEU A 41 -22.53 -7.03 7.47
N ASP A 42 -23.00 -8.27 7.50
CA ASP A 42 -23.46 -8.92 8.72
C ASP A 42 -22.24 -9.25 9.60
N VAL A 43 -22.26 -8.77 10.83
CA VAL A 43 -21.16 -8.94 11.80
C VAL A 43 -21.64 -9.65 13.05
N GLU A 44 -20.71 -10.27 13.77
CA GLU A 44 -20.97 -10.95 15.03
C GLU A 44 -20.37 -10.14 16.18
N VAL A 45 -21.17 -9.84 17.20
CA VAL A 45 -20.71 -9.27 18.47
C VAL A 45 -20.65 -10.39 19.48
N GLN A 46 -19.49 -10.55 20.13
CA GLN A 46 -19.21 -11.60 21.08
C GLN A 46 -18.98 -11.02 22.48
N TYR A 47 -19.81 -11.42 23.45
CA TYR A 47 -19.55 -11.16 24.86
C TYR A 47 -18.52 -12.16 25.40
N ASN A 48 -17.29 -11.69 25.63
CA ASN A 48 -16.16 -12.51 26.07
C ASN A 48 -15.38 -11.85 27.23
N PRO A 49 -15.79 -12.08 28.49
CA PRO A 49 -15.11 -11.54 29.67
C PRO A 49 -13.62 -11.89 29.78
N ALA A 50 -13.21 -13.05 29.24
CA ALA A 50 -11.82 -13.49 29.29
C ALA A 50 -10.87 -12.57 28.49
N ARG A 51 -11.42 -11.66 27.68
CA ARG A 51 -10.65 -10.70 26.87
C ARG A 51 -10.38 -9.37 27.58
N ILE A 52 -10.88 -9.16 28.80
CA ILE A 52 -10.71 -7.89 29.53
C ILE A 52 -9.24 -7.46 29.65
N VAL A 53 -8.33 -8.40 29.94
CA VAL A 53 -6.88 -8.12 30.07
C VAL A 53 -6.29 -7.62 28.74
N SER A 54 -6.76 -8.15 27.61
CA SER A 54 -6.30 -7.72 26.30
C SER A 54 -6.92 -6.40 25.88
N SER A 55 -8.21 -6.18 26.13
CA SER A 55 -8.91 -4.95 25.78
C SER A 55 -8.44 -3.75 26.61
N ALA A 56 -8.19 -3.95 27.91
CA ALA A 56 -7.73 -2.91 28.83
C ALA A 56 -6.21 -2.68 28.81
N ALA A 57 -5.46 -3.43 27.99
CA ALA A 57 -4.01 -3.35 27.96
C ALA A 57 -3.53 -1.95 27.58
N LYS A 58 -2.59 -1.41 28.37
CA LYS A 58 -1.89 -0.17 28.05
C LYS A 58 -0.72 -0.46 27.10
N THR A 59 -0.68 0.27 26.00
CA THR A 59 0.33 0.12 24.94
C THR A 59 1.20 1.36 24.76
N ASP A 60 1.14 2.30 25.71
CA ASP A 60 2.04 3.47 25.73
C ASP A 60 3.49 3.03 26.04
N GLU A 61 4.45 3.85 25.61
CA GLU A 61 5.87 3.51 25.73
C GLU A 61 6.31 3.22 27.16
N ALA A 62 5.77 3.94 28.15
CA ALA A 62 6.16 3.76 29.55
C ALA A 62 5.69 2.40 30.06
N SER A 63 4.42 2.04 29.79
CA SER A 63 3.86 0.72 30.11
C SER A 63 4.62 -0.41 29.41
N LEU A 64 5.00 -0.23 28.13
CA LEU A 64 5.74 -1.23 27.37
C LEU A 64 7.17 -1.44 27.88
N LYS A 65 7.88 -0.37 28.25
CA LYS A 65 9.23 -0.45 28.83
C LYS A 65 9.22 -1.11 30.21
N ALA A 66 8.15 -0.92 31.00
CA ALA A 66 8.04 -1.45 32.35
C ALA A 66 7.69 -2.96 32.39
N ARG A 67 7.01 -3.49 31.38
CA ARG A 67 6.58 -4.89 31.35
C ARG A 67 7.63 -5.80 30.72
N LYS A 68 7.70 -7.06 31.18
CA LYS A 68 8.39 -8.12 30.43
C LYS A 68 7.56 -8.49 29.20
N CYS A 69 8.18 -8.48 28.02
CA CYS A 69 7.49 -8.83 26.78
C CYS A 69 7.09 -10.31 26.77
N PHE A 70 5.78 -10.59 26.80
CA PHE A 70 5.21 -11.94 26.88
C PHE A 70 5.40 -12.77 25.60
N LEU A 71 5.85 -12.16 24.50
CA LEU A 71 6.20 -12.86 23.26
C LEU A 71 7.65 -13.33 23.24
N CYS A 72 8.52 -12.82 24.11
CA CYS A 72 9.89 -13.32 24.26
C CYS A 72 9.87 -14.69 24.92
N ARG A 73 10.63 -15.63 24.36
CA ARG A 73 10.65 -17.04 24.80
C ARG A 73 10.87 -17.21 26.31
N ASP A 74 11.79 -16.43 26.87
CA ASP A 74 12.16 -16.52 28.29
C ASP A 74 11.10 -15.95 29.24
N ASN A 75 10.09 -15.24 28.71
CA ASN A 75 9.00 -14.65 29.48
C ASN A 75 7.64 -15.36 29.25
N ARG A 76 7.60 -16.39 28.39
CA ARG A 76 6.38 -17.18 28.14
C ARG A 76 6.13 -18.14 29.31
N SER A 77 4.89 -18.61 29.44
CA SER A 77 4.56 -19.71 30.37
C SER A 77 5.37 -20.96 30.02
N ALA A 78 5.83 -21.70 31.03
CA ALA A 78 6.68 -22.88 30.86
C ALA A 78 5.98 -24.00 30.06
N GLU A 79 4.64 -24.05 30.14
CA GLU A 79 3.77 -24.99 29.44
C GLU A 79 3.56 -24.64 27.96
N GLN A 80 3.84 -23.39 27.57
CA GLN A 80 3.60 -22.90 26.21
C GLN A 80 4.68 -23.41 25.26
N ASN A 81 4.34 -24.43 24.47
CA ASN A 81 5.19 -24.95 23.40
C ASN A 81 4.98 -24.16 22.10
N HIS A 82 5.80 -24.47 21.09
CA HIS A 82 5.72 -23.82 19.79
C HIS A 82 6.02 -24.78 18.64
N ILE A 83 5.49 -24.43 17.47
CA ILE A 83 5.96 -24.94 16.19
C ILE A 83 6.89 -23.90 15.57
N ARG A 84 8.04 -24.34 15.06
CA ARG A 84 8.97 -23.46 14.35
C ARG A 84 8.47 -23.24 12.92
N PHE A 85 8.42 -21.98 12.49
CA PHE A 85 8.25 -21.60 11.10
C PHE A 85 9.44 -20.76 10.63
N GLU A 86 9.95 -21.04 9.44
CA GLU A 86 11.06 -20.30 8.84
C GLU A 86 10.54 -19.43 7.70
N GLY A 87 10.63 -18.11 7.90
CA GLY A 87 10.33 -17.13 6.88
C GLY A 87 11.53 -16.83 5.99
N ARG A 88 11.38 -15.85 5.10
CA ARG A 88 12.41 -15.44 4.14
C ARG A 88 13.61 -14.84 4.83
N LYS A 89 14.79 -15.05 4.22
CA LYS A 89 16.09 -14.51 4.68
C LYS A 89 16.44 -14.93 6.12
N GLY A 90 16.13 -16.17 6.48
CA GLY A 90 16.48 -16.77 7.78
C GLY A 90 15.70 -16.21 8.97
N LYS A 91 14.59 -15.49 8.73
CA LYS A 91 13.67 -15.07 9.81
C LYS A 91 13.02 -16.32 10.41
N LYS A 92 12.96 -16.38 11.73
CA LYS A 92 12.41 -17.53 12.46
C LYS A 92 11.24 -17.06 13.31
N TYR A 93 10.16 -17.82 13.24
CA TYR A 93 8.92 -17.56 13.94
C TYR A 93 8.57 -18.76 14.80
N ASP A 94 7.92 -18.49 15.93
CA ASP A 94 7.32 -19.48 16.79
C ASP A 94 5.80 -19.35 16.66
N ILE A 95 5.14 -20.39 16.16
CA ILE A 95 3.68 -20.52 16.14
C ILE A 95 3.26 -21.03 17.52
N LEU A 96 2.40 -20.28 18.19
CA LEU A 96 1.99 -20.43 19.59
C LEU A 96 0.47 -20.45 19.67
N VAL A 97 -0.09 -21.17 20.66
CA VAL A 97 -1.49 -21.01 21.05
C VAL A 97 -1.66 -19.68 21.78
N ASN A 98 -2.70 -18.91 21.41
CA ASN A 98 -3.09 -17.71 22.14
C ASN A 98 -3.87 -18.11 23.41
N PRO A 99 -3.38 -17.86 24.64
CA PRO A 99 -4.08 -18.26 25.85
C PRO A 99 -5.39 -17.50 26.11
N TYR A 100 -5.65 -16.39 25.40
CA TYR A 100 -6.88 -15.60 25.51
C TYR A 100 -7.61 -15.58 24.17
N PRO A 101 -8.20 -16.71 23.76
CA PRO A 101 -8.69 -16.91 22.40
C PRO A 101 -9.94 -16.08 22.11
N ILE A 102 -10.10 -15.78 20.82
CA ILE A 102 -11.32 -15.26 20.19
C ILE A 102 -11.89 -16.37 19.32
N PHE A 103 -11.01 -17.11 18.64
CA PHE A 103 -11.34 -18.24 17.80
C PHE A 103 -10.99 -19.59 18.47
N PRO A 104 -11.66 -20.70 18.13
CA PRO A 104 -11.40 -22.04 18.69
C PRO A 104 -9.99 -22.60 18.44
N ASP A 105 -9.23 -22.00 17.54
CA ASP A 105 -7.88 -22.36 17.11
C ASP A 105 -6.98 -21.12 17.04
N HIS A 106 -7.20 -20.14 17.92
CA HIS A 106 -6.49 -18.86 17.88
C HIS A 106 -4.97 -19.02 18.15
N LEU A 107 -4.17 -18.59 17.17
CA LEU A 107 -2.72 -18.64 17.19
C LEU A 107 -2.07 -17.25 17.27
N VAL A 108 -0.85 -17.22 17.81
CA VAL A 108 0.10 -16.11 17.71
C VAL A 108 1.37 -16.63 17.04
N ILE A 109 1.86 -15.93 16.02
CA ILE A 109 3.07 -16.28 15.28
C ILE A 109 4.12 -15.22 15.56
N ALA A 110 4.87 -15.42 16.64
CA ALA A 110 5.83 -14.44 17.15
C ALA A 110 7.20 -14.60 16.48
N LEU A 111 7.84 -13.49 16.10
CA LEU A 111 9.23 -13.52 15.66
C LEU A 111 10.12 -14.02 16.80
N SER A 112 11.08 -14.91 16.55
CA SER A 112 11.94 -15.41 17.64
C SER A 112 12.87 -14.32 18.21
N LYS A 113 13.17 -13.28 17.43
CA LYS A 113 13.91 -12.10 17.89
C LYS A 113 12.93 -11.02 18.32
N HIS A 114 13.20 -10.38 19.46
CA HIS A 114 12.48 -9.19 19.89
C HIS A 114 12.81 -8.04 18.93
N GLN A 115 11.85 -7.67 18.09
CA GLN A 115 11.96 -6.55 17.14
C GLN A 115 10.60 -5.86 17.07
N PRO A 116 10.54 -4.53 16.92
CA PRO A 116 9.27 -3.82 16.79
C PRO A 116 8.38 -4.39 15.68
N GLN A 117 7.07 -4.30 15.91
CA GLN A 117 6.03 -4.66 14.96
C GLN A 117 6.21 -3.84 13.67
N SER A 118 6.38 -4.51 12.53
CA SER A 118 6.34 -3.89 11.22
C SER A 118 6.12 -4.93 10.12
N ILE A 119 5.31 -4.60 9.12
CA ILE A 119 5.03 -5.46 7.96
C ILE A 119 6.17 -5.43 6.93
N TRP A 120 7.00 -4.38 6.94
CA TRP A 120 8.06 -4.20 5.97
C TRP A 120 9.01 -5.40 5.99
N ARG A 121 9.27 -5.96 4.80
CA ARG A 121 10.09 -7.17 4.58
C ARG A 121 9.50 -8.47 5.15
N ARG A 122 8.26 -8.46 5.63
CA ARG A 122 7.57 -9.61 6.27
C ARG A 122 6.24 -9.98 5.61
N TYR A 123 5.73 -9.20 4.66
CA TYR A 123 4.52 -9.57 3.91
C TYR A 123 4.67 -10.92 3.17
N VAL A 124 5.82 -11.18 2.55
CA VAL A 124 6.05 -12.49 1.90
C VAL A 124 6.09 -13.63 2.92
N ASP A 125 6.48 -13.36 4.17
CA ASP A 125 6.50 -14.38 5.23
C ASP A 125 5.07 -14.81 5.62
N ILE A 126 4.12 -13.87 5.68
CA ILE A 126 2.70 -14.20 5.93
C ILE A 126 2.04 -14.89 4.73
N LEU A 127 2.43 -14.57 3.49
CA LEU A 127 2.00 -15.33 2.31
C LEU A 127 2.50 -16.79 2.38
N ASP A 128 3.76 -17.00 2.76
CA ASP A 128 4.32 -18.34 2.91
C ASP A 128 3.64 -19.13 4.04
N LEU A 129 3.26 -18.47 5.14
CA LEU A 129 2.43 -19.05 6.21
C LEU A 129 1.07 -19.50 5.67
N ALA A 130 0.35 -18.61 4.97
CA ALA A 130 -0.96 -18.91 4.40
C ALA A 130 -0.92 -20.11 3.44
N LYS A 131 0.10 -20.20 2.57
CA LYS A 131 0.28 -21.36 1.69
C LYS A 131 0.71 -22.62 2.45
N ALA A 132 1.39 -22.48 3.58
CA ALA A 132 1.79 -23.61 4.40
C ALA A 132 0.63 -24.27 5.15
N TYR A 133 -0.38 -23.47 5.51
CA TYR A 133 -1.54 -23.87 6.30
C TYR A 133 -2.82 -23.33 5.63
N PRO A 134 -3.26 -23.93 4.51
CA PRO A 134 -4.35 -23.39 3.68
C PRO A 134 -5.72 -23.36 4.37
N ASP A 135 -5.90 -24.14 5.45
CA ASP A 135 -7.11 -24.14 6.26
C ASP A 135 -7.16 -22.99 7.27
N HIS A 136 -6.12 -22.15 7.31
CA HIS A 136 -6.00 -21.01 8.23
C HIS A 136 -5.94 -19.67 7.50
N ILE A 137 -6.45 -18.64 8.18
CA ILE A 137 -6.25 -17.24 7.85
C ILE A 137 -5.26 -16.64 8.84
N PHE A 138 -4.27 -15.91 8.33
CA PHE A 138 -3.27 -15.22 9.14
C PHE A 138 -3.49 -13.72 9.04
N PHE A 139 -3.28 -13.01 10.14
CA PHE A 139 -3.56 -11.59 10.19
C PHE A 139 -2.52 -10.80 10.99
N TYR A 140 -2.43 -9.52 10.67
CA TYR A 140 -1.45 -8.57 11.17
C TYR A 140 -2.15 -7.28 11.59
N ASN A 141 -1.91 -6.88 12.84
CA ASN A 141 -2.28 -5.55 13.33
C ASN A 141 -1.08 -4.62 13.15
N GLY A 142 -1.28 -3.49 12.47
CA GLY A 142 -0.31 -2.40 12.47
C GLY A 142 0.02 -1.96 13.91
N PRO A 143 1.20 -1.37 14.16
CA PRO A 143 1.68 -1.08 15.51
C PRO A 143 0.72 -0.26 16.36
N LYS A 144 -0.04 0.65 15.72
CA LYS A 144 -1.05 1.51 16.36
C LYS A 144 -2.48 1.13 15.96
N CYS A 145 -2.70 -0.08 15.46
CA CYS A 145 -3.97 -0.52 14.85
C CYS A 145 -4.40 -1.89 15.38
N GLY A 146 -4.34 -2.12 16.70
CA GLY A 146 -4.78 -3.37 17.31
C GLY A 146 -3.66 -4.25 17.88
N ALA A 147 -2.40 -3.85 17.76
CA ALA A 147 -1.28 -4.66 18.24
C ALA A 147 -1.16 -4.61 19.78
N SER A 148 -1.30 -5.75 20.45
CA SER A 148 -1.13 -5.87 21.92
C SER A 148 0.33 -5.87 22.38
N ALA A 149 1.26 -6.05 21.44
CA ALA A 149 2.70 -6.01 21.67
C ALA A 149 3.40 -5.34 20.49
N PRO A 150 3.25 -4.01 20.34
CA PRO A 150 3.87 -3.29 19.22
C PRO A 150 5.40 -3.29 19.31
N ASP A 151 5.96 -3.59 20.49
CA ASP A 151 7.39 -3.78 20.74
C ASP A 151 7.97 -5.09 20.15
N HIS A 152 7.12 -6.09 19.87
CA HIS A 152 7.56 -7.40 19.39
C HIS A 152 6.70 -7.89 18.21
N HIS A 153 7.35 -8.07 17.06
CA HIS A 153 6.72 -8.50 15.83
C HIS A 153 6.00 -9.84 15.95
N HIS A 154 4.73 -9.85 15.57
CA HIS A 154 3.91 -11.04 15.52
C HIS A 154 2.80 -10.93 14.48
N PHE A 155 2.46 -12.08 13.88
CA PHE A 155 1.17 -12.30 13.25
C PHE A 155 0.25 -13.03 14.24
N GLN A 156 -1.02 -13.13 13.88
CA GLN A 156 -2.00 -13.97 14.53
C GLN A 156 -2.65 -14.87 13.48
N GLY A 157 -3.37 -15.90 13.90
CA GLY A 157 -4.05 -16.80 12.99
C GLY A 157 -5.24 -17.48 13.61
N ALA A 158 -6.15 -17.95 12.76
CA ALA A 158 -7.32 -18.73 13.11
C ALA A 158 -7.72 -19.59 11.91
N GLY A 159 -8.61 -20.55 12.12
CA GLY A 159 -9.21 -21.32 11.04
C GLY A 159 -9.98 -20.41 10.09
N ARG A 160 -9.97 -20.77 8.81
CA ARG A 160 -10.73 -20.05 7.77
C ARG A 160 -12.24 -20.17 7.98
N GLY A 161 -12.96 -19.21 7.42
CA GLY A 161 -14.43 -19.19 7.42
C GLY A 161 -15.06 -18.65 8.70
N ARG A 162 -14.22 -18.20 9.65
CA ARG A 162 -14.66 -17.67 10.96
C ARG A 162 -14.96 -16.18 10.94
N MET A 163 -14.49 -15.46 9.93
CA MET A 163 -14.60 -14.01 9.85
C MET A 163 -15.64 -13.62 8.79
N PRO A 164 -16.69 -12.85 9.13
CA PRO A 164 -17.68 -12.42 8.15
C PRO A 164 -17.11 -11.71 6.93
N LEU A 165 -16.10 -10.84 7.12
CA LEU A 165 -15.45 -10.15 6.01
C LEU A 165 -14.73 -11.11 5.05
N GLU A 166 -14.04 -12.14 5.58
CA GLU A 166 -13.40 -13.18 4.76
C GLU A 166 -14.45 -13.88 3.89
N ASN A 167 -15.57 -14.27 4.50
CA ASN A 167 -16.64 -15.01 3.84
C ASN A 167 -17.32 -14.19 2.73
N ASP A 168 -17.60 -12.91 2.99
CA ASP A 168 -18.22 -12.02 2.01
C ASP A 168 -17.27 -11.76 0.82
N VAL A 169 -16.00 -11.45 1.09
CA VAL A 169 -14.97 -11.26 0.06
C VAL A 169 -14.81 -12.51 -0.79
N ASP A 170 -14.78 -13.69 -0.17
CA ASP A 170 -14.70 -14.95 -0.90
C ASP A 170 -15.91 -15.16 -1.82
N GLY A 171 -17.12 -14.89 -1.33
CA GLY A 171 -18.35 -14.97 -2.12
C GLY A 171 -18.32 -14.02 -3.32
N LEU A 172 -17.86 -12.79 -3.12
CA LEU A 172 -17.73 -11.78 -4.18
C LEU A 172 -16.67 -12.17 -5.22
N LEU A 173 -15.48 -12.61 -4.77
CA LEU A 173 -14.41 -13.06 -5.66
C LEU A 173 -14.83 -14.28 -6.48
N ASP A 174 -15.58 -15.20 -5.90
CA ASP A 174 -16.08 -16.39 -6.59
C ASP A 174 -17.18 -16.01 -7.60
N ALA A 175 -18.01 -15.00 -7.31
CA ALA A 175 -19.03 -14.47 -8.22
C ALA A 175 -18.47 -13.75 -9.46
N ILE A 176 -17.29 -13.12 -9.33
CA ILE A 176 -16.63 -12.41 -10.44
C ILE A 176 -15.59 -13.27 -11.18
N LYS A 177 -15.47 -14.55 -10.83
CA LYS A 177 -14.47 -15.44 -11.39
C LYS A 177 -14.67 -15.62 -12.89
N GLY A 178 -13.62 -15.35 -13.68
CA GLY A 178 -13.65 -15.45 -15.14
C GLY A 178 -14.15 -14.20 -15.86
N MET A 179 -14.48 -13.13 -15.12
CA MET A 179 -14.68 -11.81 -15.72
C MET A 179 -13.32 -11.21 -16.13
N ASP A 180 -13.27 -10.63 -17.32
CA ASP A 180 -12.10 -9.88 -17.78
C ASP A 180 -12.21 -8.42 -17.30
N PHE A 181 -11.32 -8.04 -16.39
CA PHE A 181 -11.23 -6.67 -15.88
C PHE A 181 -10.28 -5.78 -16.68
N SER A 182 -9.58 -6.34 -17.69
CA SER A 182 -8.68 -5.58 -18.55
C SER A 182 -9.41 -4.61 -19.49
N SER A 183 -10.72 -4.80 -19.68
CA SER A 183 -11.61 -3.95 -20.47
C SER A 183 -12.67 -3.23 -19.64
N ALA A 184 -12.53 -3.19 -18.31
CA ALA A 184 -13.42 -2.36 -17.49
C ALA A 184 -13.11 -0.90 -17.80
N ASP A 185 -13.90 -0.33 -18.72
CA ASP A 185 -13.86 1.08 -19.07
C ASP A 185 -13.76 1.92 -17.81
N SER A 186 -12.88 2.90 -17.85
CA SER A 186 -12.74 4.02 -16.90
C SER A 186 -14.04 4.83 -16.68
N ASP A 187 -15.15 4.39 -17.26
CA ASP A 187 -16.44 5.05 -17.34
C ASP A 187 -17.43 4.62 -16.25
N GLY A 188 -16.90 4.12 -15.13
CA GLY A 188 -17.60 4.17 -13.83
C GLY A 188 -19.00 3.58 -13.79
N ARG A 189 -19.36 2.65 -14.68
CA ARG A 189 -20.65 1.96 -14.58
C ARG A 189 -20.66 1.23 -13.26
N GLU A 190 -21.50 1.70 -12.35
CA GLU A 190 -21.81 1.02 -11.09
C GLU A 190 -22.41 -0.34 -11.42
N THR A 191 -21.53 -1.33 -11.64
CA THR A 191 -21.91 -2.70 -11.35
C THR A 191 -22.30 -2.68 -9.88
N GLY A 192 -23.54 -3.01 -9.54
CA GLY A 192 -24.00 -3.14 -8.15
C GLY A 192 -23.20 -4.15 -7.31
N CYS A 193 -22.11 -4.72 -7.86
CA CYS A 193 -21.10 -5.50 -7.17
C CYS A 193 -20.35 -4.60 -6.15
N PRO A 194 -20.36 -4.96 -4.85
CA PRO A 194 -19.59 -4.25 -3.83
C PRO A 194 -18.08 -4.26 -4.02
N LEU A 195 -17.55 -5.08 -4.95
CA LEU A 195 -16.13 -5.20 -5.25
C LEU A 195 -15.83 -4.55 -6.61
N SER A 196 -15.10 -3.44 -6.62
CA SER A 196 -14.70 -2.73 -7.85
C SER A 196 -13.22 -2.95 -8.16
N TYR A 197 -12.89 -3.20 -9.42
CA TYR A 197 -11.49 -3.32 -9.84
C TYR A 197 -10.76 -1.97 -9.72
N VAL A 198 -9.52 -1.99 -9.25
CA VAL A 198 -8.70 -0.78 -9.04
C VAL A 198 -7.45 -0.81 -9.92
N ALA A 199 -6.63 -1.86 -9.80
CA ALA A 199 -5.34 -1.95 -10.49
C ALA A 199 -4.85 -3.39 -10.54
N SER A 200 -3.90 -3.66 -11.43
CA SER A 200 -3.19 -4.93 -11.49
C SER A 200 -1.69 -4.74 -11.63
N VAL A 201 -0.94 -5.78 -11.26
CA VAL A 201 0.49 -5.91 -11.52
C VAL A 201 0.77 -7.38 -11.82
N GLN A 202 1.17 -7.68 -13.05
CA GLN A 202 1.43 -9.07 -13.50
C GLN A 202 0.19 -9.95 -13.25
N ASP A 203 0.31 -10.99 -12.43
CA ASP A 203 -0.80 -11.91 -12.08
C ASP A 203 -1.58 -11.50 -10.82
N ALA A 204 -1.31 -10.31 -10.26
CA ALA A 204 -2.00 -9.80 -9.09
C ALA A 204 -3.04 -8.74 -9.47
N ASP A 205 -4.23 -8.86 -8.89
CA ASP A 205 -5.34 -7.93 -9.04
C ASP A 205 -5.69 -7.29 -7.69
N LEU A 206 -6.07 -6.02 -7.73
CA LEU A 206 -6.50 -5.24 -6.58
C LEU A 206 -7.92 -4.72 -6.82
N PHE A 207 -8.74 -4.88 -5.79
CA PHE A 207 -10.11 -4.42 -5.77
C PHE A 207 -10.39 -3.53 -4.56
N HIS A 208 -11.35 -2.62 -4.69
CA HIS A 208 -11.92 -1.83 -3.61
C HIS A 208 -13.24 -2.46 -3.17
N TYR A 209 -13.37 -2.69 -1.87
CA TYR A 209 -14.56 -3.28 -1.25
C TYR A 209 -15.41 -2.16 -0.61
N ARG A 210 -16.64 -2.00 -1.08
CA ARG A 210 -17.54 -0.86 -0.79
C ARG A 210 -18.58 -1.13 0.30
N LYS A 211 -18.36 -2.17 1.11
CA LYS A 211 -19.22 -2.55 2.25
C LYS A 211 -18.46 -2.36 3.56
N PHE A 212 -19.18 -2.48 4.67
CA PHE A 212 -18.68 -2.45 6.05
C PHE A 212 -18.13 -1.09 6.50
N VAL A 213 -16.93 -0.73 6.06
CA VAL A 213 -16.22 0.50 6.43
C VAL A 213 -15.37 0.97 5.24
N ASN A 214 -14.92 2.22 5.27
CA ASN A 214 -14.03 2.77 4.25
C ASN A 214 -12.61 2.16 4.35
N GLY A 215 -11.89 2.20 3.22
CA GLY A 215 -10.48 1.85 3.11
C GLY A 215 -10.20 0.36 3.05
N ILE A 216 -11.18 -0.46 2.61
CA ILE A 216 -10.99 -1.90 2.43
C ILE A 216 -10.56 -2.21 0.99
N PHE A 217 -9.41 -2.87 0.88
CA PHE A 217 -8.87 -3.34 -0.40
C PHE A 217 -8.62 -4.84 -0.37
N VAL A 218 -8.96 -5.51 -1.46
CA VAL A 218 -8.82 -6.96 -1.62
C VAL A 218 -7.81 -7.22 -2.72
N LEU A 219 -6.80 -8.02 -2.40
CA LEU A 219 -5.77 -8.46 -3.33
C LEU A 219 -5.91 -9.96 -3.58
N ARG A 220 -5.78 -10.37 -4.84
CA ARG A 220 -5.57 -11.77 -5.20
C ARG A 220 -4.37 -11.91 -6.13
N SER A 221 -3.66 -13.02 -6.06
CA SER A 221 -2.52 -13.29 -6.94
C SER A 221 -2.16 -14.78 -6.96
N ALA A 222 -1.68 -15.26 -8.10
CA ALA A 222 -1.12 -16.61 -8.22
C ALA A 222 0.29 -16.73 -7.62
N THR A 223 1.07 -15.63 -7.60
CA THR A 223 2.46 -15.63 -7.16
C THR A 223 2.73 -14.67 -5.98
N PRO A 224 3.60 -15.05 -5.02
CA PRO A 224 3.89 -14.17 -3.89
C PRO A 224 4.66 -12.90 -4.29
N LYS A 225 5.34 -12.92 -5.45
CA LYS A 225 6.10 -11.77 -5.97
C LYS A 225 5.16 -10.67 -6.46
N SER A 226 4.16 -11.03 -7.26
CA SER A 226 3.17 -10.09 -7.78
C SER A 226 2.29 -9.55 -6.65
N ALA A 227 1.85 -10.43 -5.73
CA ALA A 227 1.17 -10.04 -4.51
C ALA A 227 1.97 -8.99 -3.73
N ALA A 228 3.26 -9.22 -3.47
CA ALA A 228 4.10 -8.29 -2.72
C ALA A 228 4.28 -6.96 -3.45
N LYS A 229 4.46 -6.97 -4.78
CA LYS A 229 4.61 -5.74 -5.57
C LYS A 229 3.35 -4.87 -5.48
N LEU A 230 2.17 -5.48 -5.59
CA LEU A 230 0.90 -4.76 -5.54
C LEU A 230 0.53 -4.34 -4.10
N PHE A 231 0.80 -5.17 -3.09
CA PHE A 231 0.59 -4.84 -1.68
C PHE A 231 1.43 -3.64 -1.23
N TYR A 232 2.73 -3.62 -1.53
CA TYR A 232 3.58 -2.49 -1.15
C TYR A 232 3.22 -1.21 -1.91
N ARG A 233 2.85 -1.32 -3.20
CA ARG A 233 2.26 -0.21 -3.96
C ARG A 233 1.01 0.37 -3.29
N LEU A 234 0.11 -0.49 -2.80
CA LEU A 234 -1.08 -0.08 -2.06
C LEU A 234 -0.71 0.68 -0.78
N LEU A 235 0.24 0.17 0.01
CA LEU A 235 0.68 0.84 1.23
C LEU A 235 1.33 2.20 0.95
N ASP A 236 2.15 2.32 -0.10
CA ASP A 236 2.81 3.58 -0.49
C ASP A 236 1.80 4.67 -0.91
N CYS A 237 0.57 4.29 -1.25
CA CYS A 237 -0.50 5.24 -1.59
C CYS A 237 -1.20 5.79 -0.35
N ALA A 238 -1.09 5.14 0.82
CA ALA A 238 -1.73 5.56 2.06
C ALA A 238 -0.90 6.61 2.80
N PRO A 239 -1.53 7.50 3.60
CA PRO A 239 -0.81 8.46 4.40
C PRO A 239 -0.10 7.76 5.57
N VAL A 240 1.12 8.19 5.87
CA VAL A 240 1.90 7.74 7.03
C VAL A 240 1.98 8.91 8.00
N ALA A 241 1.56 8.69 9.24
CA ALA A 241 1.65 9.72 10.28
C ALA A 241 3.11 10.02 10.61
N GLU A 242 3.39 11.25 11.05
CA GLU A 242 4.75 11.66 11.41
C GLU A 242 5.31 10.75 12.52
N GLY A 243 6.55 10.29 12.32
CA GLY A 243 7.23 9.36 13.24
C GLY A 243 6.85 7.88 13.07
N ASP A 244 5.85 7.56 12.25
CA ASP A 244 5.49 6.16 11.97
C ASP A 244 6.27 5.57 10.80
N SER A 245 6.53 4.26 10.88
CA SER A 245 7.28 3.52 9.86
C SER A 245 6.39 2.94 8.75
N GLU A 246 5.08 2.89 8.97
CA GLU A 246 4.09 2.33 8.05
C GLU A 246 2.73 3.01 8.28
N PRO A 247 1.83 3.04 7.27
CA PRO A 247 0.47 3.55 7.46
C PRO A 247 -0.27 2.70 8.49
N GLY A 248 -1.35 3.24 9.07
CA GLY A 248 -2.24 2.46 9.92
C GLY A 248 -3.08 1.48 9.08
N PHE A 249 -3.01 0.18 9.36
CA PHE A 249 -3.87 -0.82 8.73
C PHE A 249 -3.99 -2.13 9.52
N ASN A 250 -5.00 -2.91 9.18
CA ASN A 250 -5.10 -4.34 9.45
C ASN A 250 -4.93 -5.13 8.15
N LEU A 251 -4.28 -6.27 8.22
CA LEU A 251 -4.05 -7.15 7.08
C LEU A 251 -4.47 -8.56 7.43
N PHE A 252 -5.16 -9.20 6.48
CA PHE A 252 -5.51 -10.62 6.50
C PHE A 252 -4.90 -11.27 5.28
N THR A 253 -4.44 -12.51 5.39
CA THR A 253 -3.84 -13.27 4.29
C THR A 253 -4.14 -14.75 4.44
N TYR A 254 -4.63 -15.35 3.37
CA TYR A 254 -5.00 -16.76 3.31
C TYR A 254 -4.77 -17.31 1.89
N TYR A 255 -4.72 -18.63 1.77
CA TYR A 255 -4.50 -19.31 0.49
C TYR A 255 -5.73 -20.14 0.12
N LYS A 256 -6.34 -19.85 -1.03
CA LYS A 256 -7.56 -20.55 -1.50
C LYS A 256 -7.46 -20.83 -2.99
N SER A 257 -7.80 -22.05 -3.40
CA SER A 257 -7.97 -22.41 -4.82
C SER A 257 -6.76 -22.09 -5.71
N GLY A 258 -5.54 -22.22 -5.17
CA GLY A 258 -4.31 -21.95 -5.92
C GLY A 258 -3.79 -20.50 -5.79
N GLU A 259 -4.52 -19.61 -5.14
CA GLU A 259 -4.24 -18.18 -5.09
C GLU A 259 -3.98 -17.68 -3.67
N TYR A 260 -3.09 -16.70 -3.56
CA TYR A 260 -2.95 -15.88 -2.37
C TYR A 260 -4.03 -14.82 -2.38
N ARG A 261 -4.77 -14.69 -1.27
CA ARG A 261 -5.73 -13.63 -1.05
C ARG A 261 -5.31 -12.80 0.15
N SER A 262 -5.37 -11.49 0.04
CA SER A 262 -5.15 -10.57 1.15
C SER A 262 -6.25 -9.53 1.23
N ILE A 263 -6.64 -9.16 2.44
CA ILE A 263 -7.59 -8.08 2.71
C ILE A 263 -6.84 -7.04 3.54
N VAL A 264 -6.84 -5.79 3.09
CA VAL A 264 -6.20 -4.66 3.77
C VAL A 264 -7.30 -3.68 4.17
N ILE A 265 -7.29 -3.27 5.43
CA ILE A 265 -8.23 -2.29 5.98
C ILE A 265 -7.42 -1.14 6.55
N PHE A 266 -7.47 0.02 5.92
CA PHE A 266 -6.75 1.19 6.42
C PHE A 266 -7.41 1.77 7.66
N ARG A 267 -6.58 2.15 8.63
CA ARG A 267 -6.96 2.58 9.97
C ARG A 267 -6.37 3.95 10.27
N THR A 268 -7.10 4.75 11.01
CA THR A 268 -6.66 6.08 11.50
C THR A 268 -6.23 6.02 12.96
N SER A 269 -6.93 5.23 13.77
CA SER A 269 -6.75 5.17 15.22
C SER A 269 -6.85 3.74 15.75
N HIS A 270 -6.19 3.50 16.89
CA HIS A 270 -6.29 2.21 17.59
C HIS A 270 -7.68 2.00 18.20
N ARG A 271 -8.25 3.05 18.80
CA ARG A 271 -9.47 3.07 19.61
C ARG A 271 -10.29 4.31 19.26
N SER A 272 -11.62 4.20 19.31
CA SER A 272 -12.54 5.32 19.15
C SER A 272 -12.55 6.22 20.39
N HIS A 273 -13.25 7.35 20.32
CA HIS A 273 -13.44 8.22 21.48
C HIS A 273 -14.15 7.49 22.63
N HIS A 274 -15.09 6.59 22.32
CA HIS A 274 -15.85 5.84 23.32
C HIS A 274 -14.96 5.12 24.35
N TYR A 275 -13.79 4.61 23.96
CA TYR A 275 -12.86 3.94 24.90
C TYR A 275 -12.34 4.87 26.00
N PHE A 276 -12.22 6.16 25.69
CA PHE A 276 -11.67 7.17 26.59
C PHE A 276 -12.76 7.97 27.31
N SER A 277 -14.03 7.82 26.90
CA SER A 277 -15.16 8.45 27.55
C SER A 277 -15.49 7.78 28.90
N GLU A 278 -16.30 8.46 29.71
CA GLU A 278 -16.84 7.95 30.97
C GLU A 278 -18.37 7.86 30.90
N GLY A 279 -18.97 7.02 31.74
CA GLY A 279 -20.43 6.89 31.83
C GLY A 279 -21.05 6.12 30.65
N PRO A 280 -22.28 6.45 30.23
CA PRO A 280 -23.04 5.65 29.24
C PRO A 280 -22.36 5.50 27.87
N ASP A 281 -21.55 6.49 27.49
CA ASP A 281 -20.82 6.53 26.22
C ASP A 281 -19.63 5.54 26.18
N HIS A 282 -19.12 5.13 27.36
CA HIS A 282 -17.90 4.34 27.48
C HIS A 282 -17.99 2.94 26.87
N LEU A 283 -17.17 2.61 25.88
CA LEU A 283 -17.03 1.25 25.34
C LEU A 283 -15.64 0.67 25.65
N MET A 284 -15.57 -0.46 26.36
CA MET A 284 -14.33 -1.19 26.61
C MET A 284 -13.92 -2.04 25.37
N MET A 285 -13.87 -1.39 24.21
CA MET A 285 -13.54 -1.99 22.92
C MET A 285 -12.24 -1.42 22.35
N SER A 286 -11.36 -2.30 21.89
CA SER A 286 -10.05 -1.93 21.36
C SER A 286 -9.82 -2.61 20.01
N PRO A 287 -10.45 -2.10 18.93
CA PRO A 287 -10.59 -2.84 17.67
C PRO A 287 -9.25 -3.28 17.04
N GLY A 288 -9.09 -4.59 16.90
CA GLY A 288 -8.01 -5.22 16.14
C GLY A 288 -8.54 -5.99 14.93
N CYS A 289 -7.73 -6.90 14.38
CA CYS A 289 -8.11 -7.67 13.20
C CYS A 289 -9.41 -8.46 13.36
N ALA A 290 -9.70 -9.06 14.51
CA ALA A 290 -10.97 -9.79 14.69
C ALA A 290 -12.17 -8.84 14.50
N ASP A 291 -12.13 -7.69 15.18
CA ASP A 291 -13.17 -6.66 15.11
C ASP A 291 -13.34 -6.13 13.69
N MET A 292 -12.22 -5.80 13.03
CA MET A 292 -12.21 -5.30 11.66
C MET A 292 -12.52 -6.37 10.60
N ALA A 293 -12.62 -7.64 10.99
CA ALA A 293 -13.08 -8.70 10.10
C ALA A 293 -14.55 -9.09 10.34
N GLY A 294 -15.26 -8.33 11.18
CA GLY A 294 -16.67 -8.55 11.51
C GLY A 294 -16.91 -9.44 12.73
N VAL A 295 -15.90 -9.67 13.58
CA VAL A 295 -16.05 -10.39 14.86
C VAL A 295 -15.67 -9.46 16.01
N LEU A 296 -16.65 -8.71 16.49
CA LEU A 296 -16.52 -7.61 17.45
C LEU A 296 -16.52 -8.16 18.88
N ILE A 297 -15.53 -7.79 19.68
CA ILE A 297 -15.35 -8.38 21.01
C ILE A 297 -15.69 -7.37 22.11
N THR A 298 -16.66 -7.70 22.95
CA THR A 298 -16.98 -6.94 24.16
C THR A 298 -16.62 -7.74 25.41
N PRO A 299 -15.72 -7.23 26.27
CA PRO A 299 -15.41 -7.89 27.54
C PRO A 299 -16.45 -7.60 28.64
N MET A 300 -17.27 -6.56 28.47
CA MET A 300 -18.32 -6.16 29.41
C MET A 300 -19.70 -6.51 28.85
N GLU A 301 -20.59 -6.99 29.73
CA GLU A 301 -21.98 -7.32 29.39
C GLU A 301 -22.76 -6.06 29.01
N GLU A 302 -22.55 -4.96 29.74
CA GLU A 302 -23.17 -3.66 29.47
C GLU A 302 -22.85 -3.16 28.04
N ASP A 303 -21.60 -3.31 27.60
CA ASP A 303 -21.17 -2.99 26.23
C ASP A 303 -21.82 -3.92 25.21
N PHE A 304 -21.88 -5.22 25.53
CA PHE A 304 -22.58 -6.18 24.68
C PHE A 304 -24.03 -5.76 24.48
N ASP A 305 -24.76 -5.46 25.55
CA ASP A 305 -26.18 -5.14 25.48
C ASP A 305 -26.46 -3.85 24.71
N LYS A 306 -25.70 -2.79 24.97
CA LYS A 306 -25.93 -1.47 24.36
C LYS A 306 -25.53 -1.37 22.89
N LEU A 307 -24.63 -2.23 22.39
CA LEU A 307 -24.20 -2.16 21.00
C LEU A 307 -25.37 -2.44 20.03
N GLY A 308 -25.65 -1.47 19.16
CA GLY A 308 -26.54 -1.65 18.01
C GLY A 308 -25.83 -1.23 16.72
N ASP A 309 -26.52 -1.40 15.59
CA ASP A 309 -25.97 -1.10 14.25
C ASP A 309 -25.38 0.32 14.16
N ALA A 310 -26.10 1.32 14.70
CA ALA A 310 -25.69 2.72 14.64
C ALA A 310 -24.41 3.00 15.47
N LEU A 311 -24.40 2.61 16.75
CA LEU A 311 -23.26 2.81 17.64
C LEU A 311 -22.01 2.07 17.14
N LEU A 312 -22.19 0.85 16.62
CA LEU A 312 -21.08 0.09 16.07
C LEU A 312 -20.54 0.74 14.77
N SER A 313 -21.43 1.24 13.90
CA SER A 313 -21.03 1.96 12.68
C SER A 313 -20.23 3.22 13.01
N GLU A 314 -20.67 4.00 13.99
CA GLU A 314 -19.97 5.20 14.49
C GLU A 314 -18.57 4.84 15.01
N MET A 315 -18.48 3.89 15.95
CA MET A 315 -17.21 3.46 16.53
C MET A 315 -16.21 3.00 15.46
N LEU A 316 -16.69 2.23 14.47
CA LEU A 316 -15.84 1.73 13.39
C LEU A 316 -15.40 2.82 12.42
N ALA A 317 -16.26 3.81 12.14
CA ALA A 317 -15.93 4.96 11.30
C ALA A 317 -14.79 5.80 11.90
N GLU A 318 -14.74 5.95 13.22
CA GLU A 318 -13.69 6.72 13.90
C GLU A 318 -12.30 6.07 13.88
N VAL A 319 -12.26 4.74 13.77
CA VAL A 319 -10.99 3.99 13.76
C VAL A 319 -10.52 3.64 12.35
N THR A 320 -11.33 3.92 11.32
CA THR A 320 -11.03 3.68 9.91
C THR A 320 -10.74 4.99 9.18
N VAL A 321 -10.20 4.88 7.97
CA VAL A 321 -9.93 6.06 7.14
C VAL A 321 -11.21 6.74 6.68
N THR A 322 -11.15 8.05 6.48
CA THR A 322 -12.29 8.80 5.93
C THR A 322 -12.49 8.48 4.45
N LYS A 323 -13.66 8.85 3.91
CA LYS A 323 -13.97 8.68 2.49
C LYS A 323 -12.97 9.44 1.61
N GLU A 324 -12.56 10.65 2.02
CA GLU A 324 -11.57 11.46 1.30
C GLU A 324 -10.20 10.77 1.24
N THR A 325 -9.81 10.09 2.32
CA THR A 325 -8.54 9.35 2.37
C THR A 325 -8.61 8.10 1.49
N GLU A 326 -9.73 7.38 1.51
CA GLU A 326 -9.99 6.26 0.59
C GLU A 326 -9.91 6.70 -0.88
N ASP A 327 -10.64 7.76 -1.24
CA ASP A 327 -10.67 8.29 -2.60
C ASP A 327 -9.27 8.77 -3.03
N MET A 328 -8.51 9.34 -2.10
CA MET A 328 -7.12 9.73 -2.34
C MET A 328 -6.21 8.52 -2.62
N ILE A 329 -6.35 7.41 -1.87
CA ILE A 329 -5.61 6.16 -2.11
C ILE A 329 -5.97 5.60 -3.50
N ILE A 330 -7.27 5.50 -3.81
CA ILE A 330 -7.75 5.03 -5.12
C ILE A 330 -7.19 5.91 -6.22
N ARG A 331 -7.28 7.24 -6.09
CA ARG A 331 -6.75 8.19 -7.07
C ARG A 331 -5.25 8.01 -7.26
N ARG A 332 -4.47 7.79 -6.21
CA ARG A 332 -3.02 7.54 -6.32
C ARG A 332 -2.72 6.23 -7.05
N LEU A 333 -3.54 5.20 -6.84
CA LEU A 333 -3.40 3.90 -7.50
C LEU A 333 -3.76 3.97 -8.99
N THR A 334 -4.78 4.74 -9.35
CA THR A 334 -5.35 4.80 -10.70
C THR A 334 -4.91 6.03 -11.50
N ARG A 335 -4.07 6.90 -10.94
CA ARG A 335 -3.64 8.15 -11.58
C ARG A 335 -3.02 7.88 -12.94
N THR A 336 -3.67 8.39 -13.98
CA THR A 336 -3.07 8.59 -15.30
C THR A 336 -2.64 10.03 -15.45
N GLN A 337 -1.56 10.27 -16.17
CA GLN A 337 -1.08 11.61 -16.49
C GLN A 337 -0.58 11.64 -17.93
N PRO A 338 -0.72 12.77 -18.65
CA PRO A 338 -0.10 12.94 -19.96
C PRO A 338 1.42 12.75 -19.87
N LEU A 339 2.01 12.20 -20.91
CA LEU A 339 3.46 12.10 -21.03
C LEU A 339 4.03 13.36 -21.67
N VAL A 340 5.17 13.81 -21.14
CA VAL A 340 5.97 14.91 -21.67
C VAL A 340 7.30 14.33 -22.13
N GLU A 341 7.74 14.74 -23.32
CA GLU A 341 9.06 14.41 -23.87
C GLU A 341 10.00 15.62 -23.68
N VAL A 342 11.07 15.42 -22.91
CA VAL A 342 12.03 16.47 -22.57
C VAL A 342 13.42 16.06 -23.05
N GLY A 343 13.98 16.80 -24.01
CA GLY A 343 15.37 16.64 -24.42
C GLY A 343 16.32 17.07 -23.31
N ILE A 344 17.20 16.16 -22.87
CA ILE A 344 18.10 16.39 -21.73
C ILE A 344 19.51 16.77 -22.20
N MET A 345 20.05 16.03 -23.16
CA MET A 345 21.39 16.30 -23.71
C MET A 345 21.52 15.75 -25.13
N SER A 346 22.40 16.37 -25.91
CA SER A 346 22.76 15.90 -27.24
C SER A 346 24.27 15.73 -27.37
N ALA A 347 24.71 14.60 -27.92
CA ALA A 347 26.12 14.25 -28.10
C ALA A 347 26.29 13.19 -29.19
N ARG A 348 27.51 13.03 -29.72
CA ARG A 348 27.82 11.90 -30.62
C ARG A 348 27.79 10.55 -29.92
N GLU A 349 27.87 10.57 -28.59
CA GLU A 349 27.93 9.40 -27.74
C GLU A 349 27.23 9.72 -26.42
N ILE A 350 26.32 8.84 -25.99
CA ILE A 350 25.54 9.00 -24.75
C ILE A 350 25.79 7.78 -23.86
N GLU A 351 26.23 8.03 -22.64
CA GLU A 351 26.38 7.02 -21.59
C GLU A 351 25.19 7.05 -20.64
N PHE A 352 24.60 5.89 -20.38
CA PHE A 352 23.38 5.75 -19.59
C PHE A 352 23.30 4.43 -18.84
N GLU A 353 22.52 4.38 -17.75
CA GLU A 353 22.24 3.17 -16.96
C GLU A 353 20.73 2.98 -16.85
N ILE A 354 20.23 1.74 -17.00
CA ILE A 354 18.83 1.41 -16.71
C ILE A 354 18.83 0.59 -15.42
N PHE A 355 18.21 1.09 -14.35
CA PHE A 355 18.36 0.46 -13.04
C PHE A 355 17.63 -0.89 -12.93
N SER A 356 16.60 -1.11 -13.75
CA SER A 356 15.72 -2.28 -13.66
C SER A 356 16.34 -3.57 -14.22
N ASP A 357 17.28 -3.47 -15.16
CA ASP A 357 17.92 -4.65 -15.78
C ASP A 357 19.21 -5.06 -15.07
N GLY A 358 19.80 -4.19 -14.25
CA GLY A 358 21.04 -4.46 -13.54
C GLY A 358 22.26 -4.61 -14.45
N ALA A 359 22.19 -4.17 -15.71
CA ALA A 359 23.27 -4.27 -16.69
C ALA A 359 24.38 -3.22 -16.47
N GLY A 360 24.16 -2.24 -15.59
CA GLY A 360 25.09 -1.14 -15.33
C GLY A 360 25.11 -0.11 -16.47
N VAL A 361 26.19 0.67 -16.51
CA VAL A 361 26.37 1.76 -17.49
C VAL A 361 26.65 1.19 -18.89
N ARG A 362 25.94 1.71 -19.89
CA ARG A 362 26.01 1.36 -21.30
C ARG A 362 26.16 2.62 -22.16
N LYS A 363 26.41 2.42 -23.45
CA LYS A 363 26.78 3.50 -24.38
C LYS A 363 26.09 3.34 -25.72
N ALA A 364 25.47 4.41 -26.21
CA ALA A 364 24.96 4.54 -27.57
C ALA A 364 25.83 5.53 -28.36
N ARG A 365 26.03 5.28 -29.66
CA ARG A 365 26.84 6.15 -30.55
C ARG A 365 26.05 6.54 -31.79
N TYR A 366 26.27 7.74 -32.29
CA TYR A 366 25.77 8.13 -33.61
C TYR A 366 26.60 7.46 -34.71
N ARG A 367 25.94 6.80 -35.66
CA ARG A 367 26.57 6.21 -36.85
C ARG A 367 25.58 6.22 -38.03
N ASP A 368 25.98 6.84 -39.13
CA ASP A 368 25.25 6.86 -40.41
C ASP A 368 23.76 7.26 -40.28
N GLY A 369 23.48 8.33 -39.51
CA GLY A 369 22.12 8.80 -39.27
C GLY A 369 21.28 7.93 -38.33
N LYS A 370 21.89 6.93 -37.69
CA LYS A 370 21.25 5.96 -36.79
C LYS A 370 21.91 5.90 -35.43
N VAL A 371 21.23 5.25 -34.49
CA VAL A 371 21.74 4.93 -33.15
C VAL A 371 22.43 3.57 -33.19
N GLU A 372 23.75 3.53 -33.00
CA GLU A 372 24.50 2.31 -32.78
C GLU A 372 24.45 1.90 -31.30
N TYR A 373 24.01 0.68 -31.03
CA TYR A 373 23.92 0.10 -29.69
C TYR A 373 24.11 -1.42 -29.76
N ASP A 374 24.96 -1.97 -28.88
CA ASP A 374 25.33 -3.40 -28.86
C ASP A 374 25.73 -3.98 -30.24
N GLY A 375 26.36 -3.16 -31.08
CA GLY A 375 26.83 -3.54 -32.41
C GLY A 375 25.76 -3.57 -33.50
N MET A 376 24.54 -3.12 -33.22
CA MET A 376 23.45 -2.99 -34.19
C MET A 376 23.03 -1.52 -34.37
N LEU A 377 22.45 -1.20 -35.53
CA LEU A 377 21.94 0.13 -35.87
C LEU A 377 20.41 0.18 -35.73
N TYR A 378 19.92 1.18 -35.00
CA TYR A 378 18.51 1.42 -34.72
C TYR A 378 18.11 2.82 -35.19
N ASP A 379 16.84 3.01 -35.57
CA ASP A 379 16.31 4.35 -35.85
C ASP A 379 16.14 5.15 -34.55
N GLU A 380 15.72 4.47 -33.48
CA GLU A 380 15.67 4.99 -32.12
C GLU A 380 15.85 3.87 -31.10
N LEU A 381 16.20 4.23 -29.87
CA LEU A 381 16.13 3.33 -28.72
C LEU A 381 15.06 3.82 -27.75
N TYR A 382 14.24 2.91 -27.24
CA TYR A 382 13.24 3.22 -26.22
C TYR A 382 13.34 2.22 -25.06
N PHE A 383 13.67 2.73 -23.88
CA PHE A 383 13.73 2.00 -22.64
C PHE A 383 12.53 2.37 -21.78
N GLY A 384 11.50 1.52 -21.82
CA GLY A 384 10.24 1.75 -21.11
C GLY A 384 10.42 1.82 -19.59
N ALA A 385 9.68 2.74 -18.97
CA ALA A 385 9.60 2.84 -17.52
C ALA A 385 8.81 1.66 -16.97
N VAL A 386 9.45 0.75 -16.25
CA VAL A 386 8.73 -0.18 -15.38
C VAL A 386 8.43 0.56 -14.07
N THR A 387 7.71 1.66 -14.14
CA THR A 387 7.42 2.45 -12.94
C THR A 387 6.47 1.65 -12.05
N LEU A 388 6.89 1.42 -10.81
CA LEU A 388 5.96 1.18 -9.71
C LEU A 388 5.11 2.45 -9.60
N SER A 389 3.78 2.39 -9.55
CA SER A 389 2.99 3.59 -9.27
C SER A 389 3.14 3.95 -7.79
N THR A 390 4.25 4.62 -7.50
CA THR A 390 4.50 5.35 -6.26
C THR A 390 3.81 6.71 -6.36
N MET A 391 3.65 7.41 -5.22
CA MET A 391 3.04 8.75 -5.20
C MET A 391 3.77 9.74 -6.12
N PHE A 392 5.08 9.58 -6.26
CA PHE A 392 5.96 10.30 -7.17
C PHE A 392 6.86 9.30 -7.87
N ALA A 393 7.11 9.48 -9.17
CA ALA A 393 7.91 8.52 -9.92
C ALA A 393 9.37 8.46 -9.39
N GLU A 394 9.82 7.25 -9.07
CA GLU A 394 11.21 6.98 -8.69
C GLU A 394 12.13 6.96 -9.91
N PRO A 395 13.44 7.22 -9.75
CA PRO A 395 14.37 7.12 -10.86
C PRO A 395 14.45 5.70 -11.44
N THR A 396 14.42 5.63 -12.75
CA THR A 396 14.44 4.39 -13.55
C THR A 396 15.68 4.28 -14.41
N PHE A 397 16.31 5.41 -14.74
CA PHE A 397 17.57 5.47 -15.47
C PHE A 397 18.48 6.60 -14.98
N GLY A 398 19.76 6.50 -15.33
CA GLY A 398 20.76 7.54 -15.13
C GLY A 398 21.41 7.96 -16.45
N LEU A 399 21.79 9.23 -16.56
CA LEU A 399 22.60 9.75 -17.66
C LEU A 399 23.92 10.29 -17.11
N CYS A 400 25.02 9.98 -17.79
CA CYS A 400 26.34 10.44 -17.40
C CYS A 400 26.70 11.77 -18.07
N GLY A 401 27.31 12.69 -17.31
CA GLY A 401 27.85 13.94 -17.85
C GLY A 401 26.80 14.93 -18.36
N VAL A 402 25.63 14.98 -17.74
CA VAL A 402 24.57 15.94 -18.06
C VAL A 402 25.05 17.35 -17.72
N THR A 403 25.01 18.28 -18.67
CA THR A 403 25.34 19.69 -18.44
C THR A 403 24.20 20.38 -17.69
N ILE A 404 24.52 20.98 -16.54
CA ILE A 404 23.59 21.78 -15.73
C ILE A 404 24.07 23.23 -15.75
N GLY A 405 23.14 24.18 -15.84
CA GLY A 405 23.48 25.60 -15.88
C GLY A 405 24.08 26.03 -17.21
N LYS A 406 23.59 25.47 -18.32
CA LYS A 406 24.02 25.82 -19.68
C LYS A 406 23.97 27.34 -19.84
N GLU A 407 25.10 27.95 -20.22
CA GLU A 407 25.25 29.42 -20.39
C GLU A 407 25.17 30.25 -19.10
N PHE A 408 25.29 29.62 -17.92
CA PHE A 408 25.47 30.29 -16.63
C PHE A 408 26.90 30.14 -16.10
N HIS A 409 27.31 31.04 -15.20
CA HIS A 409 28.65 31.06 -14.59
C HIS A 409 28.98 29.85 -13.70
N TRP A 410 28.01 28.98 -13.42
CA TRP A 410 28.15 27.77 -12.61
C TRP A 410 27.95 26.48 -13.41
N GLU A 411 28.07 26.54 -14.76
CA GLU A 411 27.93 25.38 -15.64
C GLU A 411 28.82 24.21 -15.19
N ARG A 412 28.23 23.03 -15.04
CA ARG A 412 28.93 21.81 -14.63
C ARG A 412 28.32 20.57 -15.27
N ARG A 413 29.13 19.50 -15.39
CA ARG A 413 28.67 18.18 -15.84
C ARG A 413 28.55 17.23 -14.68
N GLU A 414 27.37 16.67 -14.48
CA GLU A 414 27.10 15.73 -13.39
C GLU A 414 26.31 14.53 -13.87
N ASN A 415 26.46 13.41 -13.17
CA ASN A 415 25.62 12.23 -13.42
C ASN A 415 24.27 12.47 -12.76
N GLN A 416 23.20 12.40 -13.56
CA GLN A 416 21.84 12.68 -13.10
C GLN A 416 20.96 11.45 -13.23
N LYS A 417 19.98 11.34 -12.34
CA LYS A 417 19.01 10.25 -12.32
C LYS A 417 17.64 10.80 -12.68
N PHE A 418 16.91 10.06 -13.49
CA PHE A 418 15.63 10.48 -14.04
C PHE A 418 14.58 9.41 -13.85
N ALA A 419 13.35 9.86 -13.57
CA ALA A 419 12.17 9.02 -13.57
C ALA A 419 11.57 8.93 -14.98
N GLY A 420 10.72 7.94 -15.24
CA GLY A 420 10.09 7.74 -16.55
C GLY A 420 10.89 6.86 -17.50
N ALA A 421 10.73 7.04 -18.80
CA ALA A 421 11.41 6.27 -19.83
C ALA A 421 12.55 7.09 -20.45
N LEU A 422 13.56 6.38 -20.95
CA LEU A 422 14.64 6.96 -21.74
C LEU A 422 14.40 6.62 -23.20
N ARG A 423 14.33 7.64 -24.04
CA ARG A 423 14.31 7.52 -25.49
C ARG A 423 15.58 8.16 -26.05
N ILE A 424 16.24 7.52 -26.99
CA ILE A 424 17.42 8.07 -27.69
C ILE A 424 17.08 8.15 -29.17
N ILE A 425 17.10 9.38 -29.69
CA ILE A 425 16.79 9.68 -31.09
C ILE A 425 17.98 10.36 -31.76
N VAL A 426 17.96 10.44 -33.09
CA VAL A 426 18.93 11.21 -33.87
C VAL A 426 18.32 12.56 -34.25
N GLU A 427 18.98 13.65 -33.88
CA GLU A 427 18.64 15.01 -34.30
C GLU A 427 19.92 15.79 -34.62
N ASN A 428 19.94 16.50 -35.74
CA ASN A 428 21.07 17.35 -36.17
C ASN A 428 22.44 16.62 -36.13
N ASP A 429 22.50 15.39 -36.66
CA ASP A 429 23.69 14.52 -36.68
C ASP A 429 24.29 14.19 -35.31
N LEU A 430 23.49 14.32 -34.25
CA LEU A 430 23.82 13.92 -32.89
C LEU A 430 22.76 12.97 -32.35
N LEU A 431 23.13 12.20 -31.32
CA LEU A 431 22.14 11.54 -30.48
C LEU A 431 21.56 12.55 -29.51
N THR A 432 20.26 12.52 -29.28
CA THR A 432 19.56 13.27 -28.23
C THR A 432 18.93 12.29 -27.25
N ALA A 433 19.29 12.39 -25.97
CA ALA A 433 18.60 11.69 -24.89
C ALA A 433 17.33 12.46 -24.51
N VAL A 434 16.18 11.81 -24.65
CA VAL A 434 14.86 12.33 -24.36
C VAL A 434 14.29 11.58 -23.17
N ASN A 435 13.97 12.32 -22.11
CA ASN A 435 13.22 11.78 -20.98
C ASN A 435 11.72 11.84 -21.30
N VAL A 436 11.07 10.68 -21.33
CA VAL A 436 9.62 10.56 -21.47
C VAL A 436 9.02 10.31 -20.10
N VAL A 437 8.40 11.32 -19.51
CA VAL A 437 7.99 11.33 -18.10
C VAL A 437 6.56 11.84 -17.95
N GLY A 438 5.87 11.42 -16.89
CA GLY A 438 4.54 11.94 -16.58
C GLY A 438 4.58 13.42 -16.23
N LEU A 439 3.60 14.18 -16.72
CA LEU A 439 3.51 15.63 -16.52
C LEU A 439 3.65 16.06 -15.05
N GLU A 440 2.93 15.40 -14.14
CA GLU A 440 2.95 15.76 -12.72
C GLU A 440 4.31 15.43 -12.08
N ASP A 441 4.95 14.34 -12.50
CA ASP A 441 6.29 13.97 -12.01
C ASP A 441 7.36 14.94 -12.54
N TYR A 442 7.23 15.39 -13.79
CA TYR A 442 8.07 16.43 -14.37
C TYR A 442 7.91 17.75 -13.61
N LEU A 443 6.68 18.21 -13.40
CA LEU A 443 6.40 19.47 -12.70
C LEU A 443 6.91 19.45 -11.27
N LEU A 444 6.77 18.33 -10.56
CA LEU A 444 7.34 18.18 -9.22
C LEU A 444 8.85 18.38 -9.23
N SER A 445 9.54 17.74 -10.18
CA SER A 445 11.00 17.87 -10.33
C SER A 445 11.41 19.31 -10.65
N VAL A 446 10.73 19.96 -11.60
CA VAL A 446 11.09 21.31 -12.04
C VAL A 446 10.82 22.34 -10.94
N ILE A 447 9.61 22.36 -10.38
CA ILE A 447 9.21 23.35 -9.37
C ILE A 447 10.11 23.23 -8.13
N SER A 448 10.43 22.01 -7.69
CA SER A 448 11.32 21.81 -6.55
C SER A 448 12.76 22.26 -6.82
N SER A 449 13.20 22.27 -8.08
CA SER A 449 14.54 22.73 -8.47
C SER A 449 14.64 24.25 -8.67
N GLU A 450 13.55 24.91 -9.07
CA GLU A 450 13.53 26.35 -9.36
C GLU A 450 13.21 27.20 -8.13
N MET A 451 12.51 26.64 -7.14
CA MET A 451 12.00 27.40 -6.00
C MET A 451 12.92 27.35 -4.78
N LYS A 452 12.98 28.46 -4.03
CA LYS A 452 13.69 28.51 -2.75
C LYS A 452 12.96 27.67 -1.70
N SER A 453 13.72 27.02 -0.82
CA SER A 453 13.17 26.25 0.30
C SER A 453 12.32 27.08 1.28
N SER A 454 12.49 28.40 1.29
CA SER A 454 11.70 29.34 2.11
C SER A 454 10.43 29.86 1.43
N ALA A 455 10.09 29.38 0.23
CA ALA A 455 8.88 29.78 -0.47
C ALA A 455 7.62 29.41 0.34
N SER A 456 6.63 30.30 0.37
CA SER A 456 5.37 30.03 1.08
C SER A 456 4.55 28.96 0.36
N LEU A 457 3.76 28.20 1.12
CA LEU A 457 2.92 27.13 0.57
C LEU A 457 1.92 27.67 -0.48
N GLU A 458 1.33 28.83 -0.24
CA GLU A 458 0.40 29.45 -1.19
C GLU A 458 1.09 29.87 -2.49
N PHE A 459 2.34 30.35 -2.40
CA PHE A 459 3.14 30.65 -3.59
C PHE A 459 3.47 29.37 -4.38
N LEU A 460 3.86 28.28 -3.70
CA LEU A 460 4.13 26.99 -4.34
C LEU A 460 2.88 26.42 -5.02
N LYS A 461 1.70 26.53 -4.38
CA LYS A 461 0.42 26.13 -4.99
C LYS A 461 0.12 26.93 -6.26
N ALA A 462 0.25 28.27 -6.18
CA ALA A 462 0.02 29.13 -7.34
C ALA A 462 0.99 28.80 -8.48
N HIS A 463 2.28 28.65 -8.19
CA HIS A 463 3.29 28.29 -9.18
C HIS A 463 3.01 26.92 -9.81
N ALA A 464 2.60 25.92 -9.03
CA ALA A 464 2.21 24.61 -9.54
C ALA A 464 1.03 24.69 -10.52
N VAL A 465 0.00 25.48 -10.20
CA VAL A 465 -1.15 25.70 -11.10
C VAL A 465 -0.71 26.39 -12.40
N ILE A 466 0.16 27.41 -12.31
CA ILE A 466 0.65 28.17 -13.46
C ILE A 466 1.50 27.28 -14.38
N SER A 467 2.54 26.63 -13.83
CA SER A 467 3.43 25.73 -14.60
C SER A 467 2.64 24.60 -15.26
N ARG A 468 1.69 24.01 -14.54
CA ARG A 468 0.83 22.95 -15.07
C ARG A 468 -0.02 23.44 -16.24
N SER A 469 -0.67 24.58 -16.08
CA SER A 469 -1.54 25.16 -17.11
C SER A 469 -0.73 25.51 -18.37
N TRP A 470 0.48 26.04 -18.20
CA TRP A 470 1.37 26.37 -19.32
C TRP A 470 1.80 25.12 -20.10
N VAL A 471 2.30 24.07 -19.42
CA VAL A 471 2.72 22.83 -20.11
C VAL A 471 1.54 22.19 -20.83
N MET A 472 0.38 22.10 -20.19
CA MET A 472 -0.84 21.56 -20.80
C MET A 472 -1.28 22.34 -22.05
N SER A 473 -1.20 23.67 -22.01
CA SER A 473 -1.50 24.52 -23.17
C SER A 473 -0.54 24.25 -24.33
N ARG A 474 0.78 24.16 -24.07
CA ARG A 474 1.78 23.82 -25.08
C ARG A 474 1.56 22.42 -25.68
N MET A 475 1.20 21.44 -24.86
CA MET A 475 0.88 20.09 -25.31
C MET A 475 -0.35 20.07 -26.23
N THR A 476 -1.41 20.78 -25.84
CA THR A 476 -2.66 20.88 -26.62
C THR A 476 -2.42 21.55 -27.96
N ALA A 477 -1.66 22.65 -27.99
CA ALA A 477 -1.30 23.35 -29.23
C ALA A 477 -0.42 22.51 -30.17
N ARG A 478 0.50 21.69 -29.63
CA ARG A 478 1.27 20.73 -30.43
C ARG A 478 0.38 19.64 -31.03
N GLN A 479 -0.54 19.09 -30.25
CA GLN A 479 -1.49 18.07 -30.74
C GLN A 479 -2.45 18.60 -31.81
N ALA A 480 -2.86 19.87 -31.70
CA ALA A 480 -3.71 20.54 -32.69
C ALA A 480 -2.94 20.99 -33.96
N GLY A 481 -1.62 20.79 -34.03
CA GLY A 481 -0.80 21.20 -35.17
C GLY A 481 -0.60 22.71 -35.32
N THR A 482 -1.04 23.51 -34.33
CA THR A 482 -0.91 24.98 -34.33
C THR A 482 0.50 25.47 -33.99
N LEU A 483 1.40 24.56 -33.61
CA LEU A 483 2.83 24.80 -33.43
C LEU A 483 3.61 23.95 -34.45
N SER A 484 3.64 24.37 -35.73
CA SER A 484 4.56 23.81 -36.72
C SER A 484 5.95 24.44 -36.53
N GLY A 485 6.97 23.61 -36.33
CA GLY A 485 8.29 24.04 -35.87
C GLY A 485 9.09 24.93 -36.82
N SER A 486 9.83 25.86 -36.21
CA SER A 486 11.21 26.19 -36.55
C SER A 486 11.83 26.95 -35.38
N HIS A 487 12.96 26.46 -34.87
CA HIS A 487 13.88 27.27 -34.11
C HIS A 487 14.42 28.38 -35.04
N GLU A 488 13.73 29.50 -35.12
CA GLU A 488 14.35 30.76 -35.49
C GLU A 488 14.38 31.64 -34.25
N ALA A 489 15.60 32.03 -33.87
CA ALA A 489 15.82 33.02 -32.83
C ALA A 489 15.07 34.30 -33.19
N GLY A 490 14.11 34.71 -32.34
CA GLY A 490 13.57 36.07 -32.38
C GLY A 490 12.11 36.26 -32.84
N VAL A 491 11.20 35.30 -32.66
CA VAL A 491 9.76 35.54 -32.86
C VAL A 491 8.99 35.45 -31.54
N GLU A 492 8.41 36.57 -31.10
CA GLU A 492 7.42 36.63 -30.02
C GLU A 492 6.25 35.68 -30.36
N ILE A 493 6.17 34.53 -29.69
CA ILE A 493 4.98 33.67 -29.77
C ILE A 493 3.87 34.30 -28.92
N LYS A 494 3.15 35.27 -29.48
CA LYS A 494 1.89 35.79 -28.93
C LYS A 494 0.75 34.81 -29.21
N SER A 495 0.68 33.71 -28.47
CA SER A 495 -0.55 32.88 -28.46
C SER A 495 -1.59 33.60 -27.60
N CYS A 496 -2.48 34.35 -28.25
CA CYS A 496 -3.59 35.07 -27.62
C CYS A 496 -4.89 34.37 -28.04
N ASP A 497 -5.45 33.53 -27.17
CA ASP A 497 -6.80 33.00 -27.38
C ASP A 497 -7.79 34.05 -26.86
N VAL A 498 -8.51 34.68 -27.79
CA VAL A 498 -9.51 35.70 -27.50
C VAL A 498 -10.89 35.12 -27.81
N LYS A 499 -11.68 34.87 -26.76
CA LYS A 499 -13.12 34.66 -26.84
C LYS A 499 -13.85 35.98 -26.51
N PRO A 500 -15.15 36.13 -26.85
CA PRO A 500 -15.89 37.39 -26.65
C PRO A 500 -15.88 37.93 -25.21
N ASP A 501 -15.64 37.04 -24.26
CA ASP A 501 -15.72 37.21 -22.82
C ASP A 501 -14.44 36.80 -22.06
N GLU A 502 -13.39 36.35 -22.77
CA GLU A 502 -12.15 35.86 -22.15
C GLU A 502 -10.91 36.16 -23.02
N VAL A 503 -9.82 36.64 -22.39
CA VAL A 503 -8.50 36.81 -23.02
C VAL A 503 -7.46 36.04 -22.21
N ILE A 504 -6.86 35.00 -22.80
CA ILE A 504 -5.74 34.28 -22.21
C ILE A 504 -4.45 34.73 -22.88
N ARG A 505 -3.52 35.28 -22.09
CA ARG A 505 -2.23 35.79 -22.58
C ARG A 505 -1.07 35.20 -21.78
N TRP A 506 -0.18 34.52 -22.48
CA TRP A 506 1.06 33.99 -21.92
C TRP A 506 2.19 34.99 -22.18
N TYR A 507 2.98 35.29 -21.15
CA TYR A 507 4.19 36.10 -21.27
C TYR A 507 5.39 35.19 -21.09
N ASP A 508 6.14 34.93 -22.15
CA ASP A 508 7.46 34.31 -22.07
C ASP A 508 8.49 35.40 -21.82
N HIS A 509 9.35 35.20 -20.82
CA HIS A 509 10.57 36.00 -20.64
C HIS A 509 11.69 35.29 -21.41
N THR A 510 12.05 35.83 -22.57
CA THR A 510 13.34 35.55 -23.22
C THR A 510 14.46 36.32 -22.56
#